data_AF-A0A1G0ZC62-F1
#
_entry.id   AF-A0A1G0ZC62-F1
#
_cell.length_a   1.000
_cell.length_b   1.000
_cell.length_c   1.000
_cell.angle_alpha   90.00
_cell.angle_beta   90.00
_cell.angle_gamma   90.00
#
_symmetry.space_group_name_H-M   'P 1'
#
loop_
_entity.id
_entity.type
_entity.pdbx_description
1 polymer ?
#
loop_
_entity_poly.entity_id
_entity_poly.type
_entity_poly.pdbx_seq_one_letter_code
_entity_poly.pdbx_strand_id
1 'polypeptide(L)'
;MKKQTILILASLLMFSAATLIVAEDGEGKKVRGNKAAREKGDKTDNADKKADRDAKIAEKKAEIQEKIADKKAEREAKTAERKTDKEAKSEEKNKGRENSVDKRQANQEKRIEHGINKGYLTADEAKTLQDQQQKIADMESSFKSDGKITKDEAKQLRSELNTASANIWAEKHDTDGNQMATYRLGKNVYAKDSYTSQLSNPNLTGAEAKAISSDFRKMLEMKRTLATGNLSEADQAKMQSGYNDLLNKYFEVR
;
A
#
# COMPACT_ATOMS: atom_id res chain seq x y z
N MET A 1 -25.56 31.12 11.51
CA MET A 1 -24.87 32.23 10.81
C MET A 1 -24.28 31.68 9.52
N LYS A 2 -24.82 32.10 8.38
CA LYS A 2 -24.43 31.68 7.01
C LYS A 2 -23.16 32.44 6.59
N LYS A 3 -22.14 31.75 6.07
CA LYS A 3 -21.09 32.31 5.19
C LYS A 3 -20.76 31.21 4.17
N GLN A 4 -21.34 31.27 2.97
CA GLN A 4 -20.91 32.06 1.80
C GLN A 4 -19.94 31.25 0.93
N THR A 5 -20.46 31.01 -0.27
CA THR A 5 -19.99 30.33 -1.46
C THR A 5 -18.79 31.06 -2.10
N ILE A 6 -18.06 30.33 -2.96
CA ILE A 6 -17.21 30.83 -4.06
C ILE A 6 -15.84 31.42 -3.66
N LEU A 7 -14.77 30.69 -4.00
CA LEU A 7 -13.55 31.30 -4.52
C LEU A 7 -12.82 30.30 -5.45
N ILE A 8 -13.28 30.23 -6.71
CA ILE A 8 -12.45 29.80 -7.83
C ILE A 8 -12.06 31.09 -8.56
N LEU A 9 -10.81 31.54 -8.40
CA LEU A 9 -10.20 32.53 -9.28
C LEU A 9 -8.68 32.56 -9.08
N ALA A 10 -8.00 32.69 -10.23
CA ALA A 10 -6.64 33.17 -10.43
C ALA A 10 -5.47 32.16 -10.27
N SER A 11 -5.17 31.47 -11.37
CA SER A 11 -3.77 31.24 -11.78
C SER A 11 -3.66 31.20 -13.31
N LEU A 12 -3.99 32.32 -13.96
CA LEU A 12 -3.57 32.59 -15.33
C LEU A 12 -2.93 33.98 -15.39
N LEU A 13 -1.65 34.02 -15.04
CA LEU A 13 -0.78 35.16 -15.30
C LEU A 13 0.62 34.63 -15.58
N MET A 14 1.24 35.22 -16.60
CA MET A 14 2.60 35.00 -17.12
C MET A 14 2.76 33.91 -18.18
N PHE A 15 2.60 34.30 -19.44
CA PHE A 15 3.72 34.30 -20.39
C PHE A 15 3.38 35.24 -21.56
N SER A 16 3.63 36.53 -21.32
CA SER A 16 3.94 37.48 -22.39
C SER A 16 5.41 37.28 -22.74
N ALA A 17 5.70 36.87 -23.98
CA ALA A 17 7.02 37.03 -24.57
C ALA A 17 6.82 37.81 -25.87
N ALA A 18 7.03 39.12 -25.75
CA ALA A 18 7.16 40.05 -26.84
C ALA A 18 8.38 39.69 -27.69
N THR A 19 8.23 39.62 -29.00
CA THR A 19 9.35 39.73 -29.94
C THR A 19 9.22 41.09 -30.63
N LEU A 20 9.85 42.09 -30.03
CA LEU A 20 10.14 43.39 -30.62
C LEU A 20 11.56 43.29 -31.20
N ILE A 21 11.73 43.36 -32.52
CA ILE A 21 12.99 43.82 -33.13
C ILE A 21 12.64 44.99 -34.03
N VAL A 22 13.10 46.14 -33.58
CA VAL A 22 13.05 47.48 -34.15
C VAL A 22 13.96 47.52 -35.38
N ALA A 23 13.46 48.16 -36.44
CA ALA A 23 14.26 48.65 -37.55
C ALA A 23 14.71 50.08 -37.21
N GLU A 24 16.02 50.36 -37.30
CA GLU A 24 16.53 51.73 -37.29
C GLU A 24 17.77 51.82 -38.22
N ASP A 25 17.83 52.93 -38.93
CA ASP A 25 18.60 53.21 -40.14
C ASP A 25 20.13 53.30 -39.95
N GLY A 26 20.88 53.05 -41.04
CA GLY A 26 22.31 53.31 -41.14
C GLY A 26 22.82 53.35 -42.58
N GLU A 27 23.33 54.51 -42.99
CA GLU A 27 23.72 54.90 -44.34
C GLU A 27 24.85 54.10 -45.02
N GLY A 28 24.81 54.08 -46.36
CA GLY A 28 25.98 54.41 -47.19
C GLY A 28 26.97 53.32 -47.60
N LYS A 29 26.81 52.78 -48.82
CA LYS A 29 27.96 52.57 -49.74
C LYS A 29 27.54 52.48 -51.20
N LYS A 30 27.93 53.50 -51.99
CA LYS A 30 27.90 53.50 -53.46
C LYS A 30 28.78 52.38 -54.01
N VAL A 31 28.24 51.55 -54.89
CA VAL A 31 29.01 50.84 -55.91
C VAL A 31 28.38 51.09 -57.28
N ARG A 32 29.23 51.52 -58.20
CA ARG A 32 28.97 51.98 -59.58
C ARG A 32 28.63 50.81 -60.51
N GLY A 33 27.85 51.11 -61.55
CA GLY A 33 27.65 50.27 -62.74
C GLY A 33 26.48 49.31 -62.57
N ASN A 34 25.54 49.16 -63.50
CA ASN A 34 25.51 49.53 -64.89
C ASN A 34 24.04 49.74 -65.28
N LYS A 35 23.73 50.88 -65.88
CA LYS A 35 22.38 51.22 -66.35
C LYS A 35 22.20 50.57 -67.72
N ALA A 36 21.63 49.37 -67.76
CA ALA A 36 21.19 48.74 -69.00
C ALA A 36 19.70 48.43 -68.88
N ALA A 37 18.98 48.82 -69.93
CA ALA A 37 17.54 48.97 -70.01
C ALA A 37 16.74 47.74 -69.55
N ARG A 38 15.73 47.99 -68.71
CA ARG A 38 14.49 47.21 -68.74
C ARG A 38 13.31 48.17 -68.50
N GLU A 39 12.30 48.01 -69.33
CA GLU A 39 11.15 48.87 -69.56
C GLU A 39 10.48 49.42 -68.29
N LYS A 40 9.85 50.59 -68.45
CA LYS A 40 8.79 51.08 -67.57
C LYS A 40 7.59 50.11 -67.63
N GLY A 41 7.72 48.98 -66.95
CA GLY A 41 6.60 48.17 -66.49
C GLY A 41 5.97 48.84 -65.28
N ASP A 42 4.66 48.91 -65.31
CA ASP A 42 3.75 49.64 -64.47
C ASP A 42 4.01 49.54 -62.94
N LYS A 43 3.98 50.69 -62.23
CA LYS A 43 4.14 50.75 -60.77
C LYS A 43 2.88 50.27 -60.03
N THR A 44 1.71 50.29 -60.68
CA THR A 44 0.45 49.80 -60.10
C THR A 44 0.38 48.27 -60.10
N ASP A 45 0.81 47.60 -61.18
CA ASP A 45 0.89 46.14 -61.27
C ASP A 45 1.72 45.43 -60.17
N ASN A 46 2.72 46.09 -59.60
CA ASN A 46 3.60 45.49 -58.57
C ASN A 46 3.06 45.69 -57.14
N ALA A 47 2.30 46.77 -56.90
CA ALA A 47 1.61 47.03 -55.64
C ALA A 47 0.40 46.09 -55.48
N ASP A 48 -0.35 45.85 -56.55
CA ASP A 48 -1.50 44.94 -56.57
C ASP A 48 -1.08 43.47 -56.37
N LYS A 49 0.06 43.06 -56.97
CA LYS A 49 0.66 41.73 -56.75
C LYS A 49 1.27 41.55 -55.35
N LYS A 50 1.56 42.63 -54.63
CA LYS A 50 2.01 42.59 -53.23
C LYS A 50 0.81 42.51 -52.29
N ALA A 51 -0.24 43.28 -52.54
CA ALA A 51 -1.49 43.23 -51.79
C ALA A 51 -2.17 41.84 -51.87
N ASP A 52 -2.20 41.21 -53.05
CA ASP A 52 -2.74 39.84 -53.21
C ASP A 52 -1.91 38.78 -52.47
N ARG A 53 -0.58 38.97 -52.40
CA ARG A 53 0.31 38.09 -51.61
C ARG A 53 0.14 38.29 -50.11
N ASP A 54 0.02 39.53 -49.65
CA ASP A 54 -0.20 39.86 -48.24
C ASP A 54 -1.58 39.37 -47.77
N ALA A 55 -2.61 39.43 -48.63
CA ALA A 55 -3.93 38.85 -48.39
C ALA A 55 -3.88 37.32 -48.28
N LYS A 56 -3.19 36.62 -49.19
CA LYS A 56 -2.99 35.15 -49.10
C LYS A 56 -2.18 34.72 -47.87
N ILE A 57 -1.22 35.54 -47.43
CA ILE A 57 -0.45 35.29 -46.20
C ILE A 57 -1.35 35.50 -44.97
N ALA A 58 -2.23 36.50 -44.97
CA ALA A 58 -3.19 36.72 -43.89
C ALA A 58 -4.21 35.58 -43.79
N GLU A 59 -4.72 35.10 -44.93
CA GLU A 59 -5.63 33.95 -45.01
C GLU A 59 -4.98 32.67 -44.49
N LYS A 60 -3.75 32.34 -44.97
CA LYS A 60 -3.00 31.19 -44.44
C LYS A 60 -2.64 31.34 -42.96
N LYS A 61 -2.36 32.55 -42.47
CA LYS A 61 -2.13 32.80 -41.05
C LYS A 61 -3.38 32.57 -40.22
N ALA A 62 -4.55 32.99 -40.70
CA ALA A 62 -5.83 32.74 -40.03
C ALA A 62 -6.14 31.23 -39.97
N GLU A 63 -5.95 30.50 -41.08
CA GLU A 63 -6.13 29.04 -41.14
C GLU A 63 -5.16 28.30 -40.20
N ILE A 64 -3.90 28.75 -40.12
CA ILE A 64 -2.91 28.20 -39.17
C ILE A 64 -3.29 28.52 -37.72
N GLN A 65 -3.79 29.73 -37.44
CA GLN A 65 -4.23 30.11 -36.11
C GLN A 65 -5.44 29.28 -35.65
N GLU A 66 -6.40 29.01 -36.54
CA GLU A 66 -7.55 28.14 -36.28
C GLU A 66 -7.09 26.71 -35.97
N LYS A 67 -6.21 26.12 -36.79
CA LYS A 67 -5.63 24.78 -36.53
C LYS A 67 -4.85 24.70 -35.23
N ILE A 68 -4.18 25.78 -34.81
CA ILE A 68 -3.48 25.85 -33.52
C ILE A 68 -4.48 25.92 -32.37
N ALA A 69 -5.55 26.70 -32.51
CA ALA A 69 -6.62 26.80 -31.52
C ALA A 69 -7.33 25.45 -31.32
N ASP A 70 -7.65 24.75 -32.40
CA ASP A 70 -8.27 23.42 -32.35
C ASP A 70 -7.37 22.39 -31.67
N LYS A 71 -6.08 22.35 -32.05
CA LYS A 71 -5.09 21.48 -31.39
C LYS A 71 -4.89 21.82 -29.93
N LYS A 72 -5.00 23.10 -29.55
CA LYS A 72 -4.89 23.54 -28.16
C LYS A 72 -6.12 23.08 -27.36
N ALA A 73 -7.33 23.25 -27.91
CA ALA A 73 -8.57 22.79 -27.31
C ALA A 73 -8.59 21.25 -27.16
N GLU A 74 -8.15 20.50 -28.18
CA GLU A 74 -8.03 19.03 -28.12
C GLU A 74 -7.05 18.59 -27.02
N ARG A 75 -5.90 19.27 -26.93
CA ARG A 75 -4.91 19.01 -25.87
C ARG A 75 -5.46 19.33 -24.49
N GLU A 76 -6.15 20.45 -24.32
CA GLU A 76 -6.77 20.84 -23.05
C GLU A 76 -7.84 19.84 -22.62
N ALA A 77 -8.71 19.41 -23.54
CA ALA A 77 -9.72 18.37 -23.28
C ALA A 77 -9.08 17.03 -22.86
N LYS A 78 -8.06 16.57 -23.59
CA LYS A 78 -7.32 15.34 -23.27
C LYS A 78 -6.56 15.43 -21.93
N THR A 79 -6.15 16.64 -21.55
CA THR A 79 -5.49 16.87 -20.26
C THR A 79 -6.51 16.89 -19.12
N ALA A 80 -7.72 17.39 -19.35
CA ALA A 80 -8.81 17.35 -18.39
C ALA A 80 -9.30 15.91 -18.14
N GLU A 81 -9.53 15.13 -19.20
CA GLU A 81 -9.92 13.71 -19.12
C GLU A 81 -8.87 12.87 -18.36
N ARG A 82 -7.57 13.08 -18.65
CA ARG A 82 -6.49 12.41 -17.92
C ARG A 82 -6.42 12.79 -16.44
N LYS A 83 -6.85 14.00 -16.06
CA LYS A 83 -6.90 14.41 -14.65
C LYS A 83 -8.04 13.69 -13.93
N THR A 84 -9.22 13.64 -14.53
CA THR A 84 -10.39 12.96 -13.94
C THR A 84 -10.13 11.46 -13.75
N ASP A 85 -9.53 10.79 -14.72
CA ASP A 85 -9.17 9.37 -14.61
C ASP A 85 -8.14 9.11 -13.51
N LYS A 86 -7.17 10.02 -13.36
CA LYS A 86 -6.11 9.92 -12.36
C LYS A 86 -6.67 10.15 -10.94
N GLU A 87 -7.61 11.07 -10.79
CA GLU A 87 -8.34 11.35 -9.55
C GLU A 87 -9.17 10.14 -9.13
N ALA A 88 -10.03 9.62 -10.02
CA ALA A 88 -10.84 8.42 -9.75
C ALA A 88 -9.98 7.20 -9.36
N LYS A 89 -8.88 6.97 -10.09
CA LYS A 89 -7.94 5.88 -9.79
C LYS A 89 -7.16 6.11 -8.48
N SER A 90 -7.02 7.36 -8.04
CA SER A 90 -6.38 7.67 -6.75
C SER A 90 -7.32 7.42 -5.57
N GLU A 91 -8.61 7.74 -5.73
CA GLU A 91 -9.66 7.47 -4.75
C GLU A 91 -9.90 5.98 -4.57
N GLU A 92 -9.99 5.21 -5.67
CA GLU A 92 -10.12 3.76 -5.61
C GLU A 92 -8.95 3.11 -4.85
N LYS A 93 -7.73 3.57 -5.12
CA LYS A 93 -6.54 3.11 -4.40
C LYS A 93 -6.56 3.51 -2.94
N ASN A 94 -7.08 4.69 -2.60
CA ASN A 94 -7.19 5.12 -1.21
C ASN A 94 -8.16 4.22 -0.44
N LYS A 95 -9.37 4.03 -0.99
CA LYS A 95 -10.37 3.11 -0.44
C LYS A 95 -9.86 1.68 -0.30
N GLY A 96 -9.04 1.23 -1.26
CA GLY A 96 -8.38 -0.07 -1.19
C GLY A 96 -7.38 -0.20 -0.02
N ARG A 97 -6.68 0.89 0.36
CA ARG A 97 -5.78 0.90 1.52
C ARG A 97 -6.56 0.86 2.82
N GLU A 98 -7.57 1.72 2.95
CA GLU A 98 -8.48 1.77 4.11
C GLU A 98 -9.09 0.40 4.38
N ASN A 99 -9.74 -0.20 3.36
CA ASN A 99 -10.33 -1.53 3.46
C ASN A 99 -9.33 -2.63 3.89
N SER A 100 -8.04 -2.48 3.56
CA SER A 100 -7.00 -3.43 3.94
C SER A 100 -6.61 -3.29 5.41
N VAL A 101 -6.55 -2.05 5.92
CA VAL A 101 -6.30 -1.72 7.32
C VAL A 101 -7.45 -2.23 8.19
N ASP A 102 -8.70 -1.88 7.84
CA ASP A 102 -9.90 -2.30 8.56
C ASP A 102 -9.99 -3.83 8.69
N LYS A 103 -9.73 -4.56 7.60
CA LYS A 103 -9.72 -6.04 7.60
C LYS A 103 -8.65 -6.62 8.53
N ARG A 104 -7.49 -5.97 8.64
CA ARG A 104 -6.40 -6.45 9.51
C ARG A 104 -6.73 -6.20 10.98
N GLN A 105 -7.25 -5.03 11.34
CA GLN A 105 -7.73 -4.77 12.70
C GLN A 105 -8.82 -5.76 13.11
N ALA A 106 -9.84 -5.96 12.26
CA ALA A 106 -10.91 -6.91 12.54
C ALA A 106 -10.40 -8.36 12.74
N ASN A 107 -9.38 -8.77 11.99
CA ASN A 107 -8.76 -10.09 12.18
C ASN A 107 -7.90 -10.17 13.45
N GLN A 108 -7.25 -9.09 13.85
CA GLN A 108 -6.48 -9.02 15.10
C GLN A 108 -7.41 -9.06 16.31
N GLU A 109 -8.52 -8.32 16.26
CA GLU A 109 -9.57 -8.33 17.27
C GLU A 109 -10.12 -9.74 17.52
N LYS A 110 -10.47 -10.46 16.45
CA LYS A 110 -10.92 -11.86 16.54
C LYS A 110 -9.87 -12.79 17.17
N ARG A 111 -8.58 -12.53 16.95
CA ARG A 111 -7.50 -13.34 17.55
C ARG A 111 -7.35 -13.06 19.05
N ILE A 112 -7.54 -11.81 19.46
CA ILE A 112 -7.56 -11.40 20.88
C ILE A 112 -8.77 -12.02 21.57
N GLU A 113 -9.96 -11.86 21.00
CA GLU A 113 -11.20 -12.44 21.53
C GLU A 113 -11.11 -13.97 21.65
N HIS A 114 -10.58 -14.64 20.62
CA HIS A 114 -10.31 -16.07 20.69
C HIS A 114 -9.30 -16.43 21.78
N GLY A 115 -8.28 -15.59 21.98
CA GLY A 115 -7.30 -15.76 23.07
C GLY A 115 -7.96 -15.70 24.44
N ILE A 116 -8.80 -14.69 24.68
CA ILE A 116 -9.58 -14.52 25.92
C ILE A 116 -10.51 -15.73 26.13
N ASN A 117 -11.33 -16.07 25.14
CA ASN A 117 -12.30 -17.15 25.22
C ASN A 117 -11.67 -18.52 25.47
N LYS A 118 -10.43 -18.71 24.99
CA LYS A 118 -9.65 -19.92 25.19
C LYS A 118 -8.71 -19.85 26.38
N GLY A 119 -8.67 -18.75 27.13
CA GLY A 119 -7.75 -18.58 28.26
C GLY A 119 -6.27 -18.51 27.86
N TYR A 120 -5.96 -18.28 26.59
CA TYR A 120 -4.59 -18.05 26.11
C TYR A 120 -4.06 -16.66 26.45
N LEU A 121 -4.93 -15.76 26.89
CA LEU A 121 -4.57 -14.40 27.28
C LEU A 121 -5.10 -14.14 28.68
N THR A 122 -4.26 -13.61 29.55
CA THR A 122 -4.70 -13.05 30.83
C THR A 122 -5.47 -11.74 30.61
N ALA A 123 -6.20 -11.27 31.63
CA ALA A 123 -6.94 -10.01 31.52
C ALA A 123 -6.01 -8.82 31.25
N ASP A 124 -4.80 -8.82 31.82
CA ASP A 124 -3.83 -7.74 31.66
C ASP A 124 -3.14 -7.76 30.29
N GLU A 125 -2.82 -8.95 29.77
CA GLU A 125 -2.31 -9.13 28.40
C GLU A 125 -3.36 -8.71 27.38
N ALA A 126 -4.61 -9.18 27.55
CA ALA A 126 -5.72 -8.79 26.70
C ALA A 126 -5.92 -7.27 26.70
N LYS A 127 -5.87 -6.64 27.87
CA LYS A 127 -5.95 -5.17 27.99
C LYS A 127 -4.81 -4.48 27.25
N THR A 128 -3.57 -4.96 27.39
CA THR A 128 -2.40 -4.40 26.70
C THR A 128 -2.54 -4.50 25.18
N LEU A 129 -3.02 -5.64 24.68
CA LEU A 129 -3.28 -5.85 23.25
C LEU A 129 -4.43 -4.96 22.73
N GLN A 130 -5.48 -4.77 23.53
CA GLN A 130 -6.59 -3.87 23.24
C GLN A 130 -6.15 -2.39 23.18
N ASP A 131 -5.32 -1.96 24.13
CA ASP A 131 -4.74 -0.61 24.13
C ASP A 131 -3.88 -0.38 22.88
N GLN A 132 -3.18 -1.42 22.40
CA GLN A 132 -2.45 -1.36 21.14
C GLN A 132 -3.38 -1.26 19.91
N GLN A 133 -4.49 -2.02 19.88
CA GLN A 133 -5.48 -1.89 18.80
C GLN A 133 -6.10 -0.49 18.78
N GLN A 134 -6.43 0.06 19.95
CA GLN A 134 -7.00 1.40 20.06
C GLN A 134 -6.03 2.47 19.54
N LYS A 135 -4.74 2.39 19.90
CA LYS A 135 -3.71 3.31 19.37
C LYS A 135 -3.62 3.28 17.85
N ILE A 136 -3.76 2.10 17.23
CA ILE A 136 -3.75 1.95 15.77
C ILE A 136 -5.02 2.56 15.16
N ALA A 137 -6.19 2.35 15.78
CA ALA A 137 -7.45 2.96 15.35
C ALA A 137 -7.42 4.50 15.45
N ASP A 138 -6.84 5.05 16.51
CA ASP A 138 -6.67 6.49 16.68
C ASP A 138 -5.72 7.07 15.62
N MET A 139 -4.60 6.38 15.35
CA MET A 139 -3.67 6.74 14.28
C MET A 139 -4.35 6.74 12.91
N GLU A 140 -5.15 5.71 12.63
CA GLU A 140 -5.90 5.61 11.39
C GLU A 140 -6.93 6.74 11.25
N SER A 141 -7.67 7.04 12.31
CA SER A 141 -8.61 8.17 12.36
C SER A 141 -7.90 9.50 12.07
N SER A 142 -6.72 9.71 12.68
CA SER A 142 -5.89 10.88 12.42
C SER A 142 -5.46 10.97 10.95
N PHE A 143 -5.06 9.86 10.33
CA PHE A 143 -4.69 9.83 8.91
C PHE A 143 -5.89 9.97 7.97
N LYS A 144 -7.10 9.61 8.42
CA LYS A 144 -8.34 9.85 7.66
C LYS A 144 -8.83 11.30 7.75
N SER A 145 -8.26 12.13 8.63
CA SER A 145 -8.76 13.49 8.91
C SER A 145 -8.66 14.47 7.73
N ASP A 146 -7.68 14.29 6.85
CA ASP A 146 -7.49 15.08 5.63
C ASP A 146 -8.26 14.51 4.41
N GLY A 147 -9.02 13.43 4.65
CA GLY A 147 -9.86 12.75 3.67
C GLY A 147 -9.15 11.67 2.85
N LYS A 148 -7.85 11.38 3.07
CA LYS A 148 -7.16 10.31 2.34
C LYS A 148 -5.95 9.74 3.09
N ILE A 149 -5.79 8.43 3.02
CA ILE A 149 -4.56 7.77 3.49
C ILE A 149 -3.50 7.77 2.37
N THR A 150 -2.43 8.52 2.61
CA THR A 150 -1.24 8.53 1.75
C THR A 150 -0.51 7.19 1.78
N LYS A 151 0.45 7.01 0.87
CA LYS A 151 1.23 5.75 0.83
C LYS A 151 2.08 5.56 2.07
N ASP A 152 2.63 6.63 2.61
CA ASP A 152 3.55 6.59 3.75
C ASP A 152 2.77 6.33 5.05
N GLU A 153 1.62 6.95 5.22
CA GLU A 153 0.68 6.66 6.33
C GLU A 153 0.18 5.22 6.27
N ALA A 154 -0.18 4.71 5.10
CA ALA A 154 -0.57 3.30 4.94
C ALA A 154 0.59 2.34 5.26
N LYS A 155 1.83 2.73 4.96
CA LYS A 155 3.02 1.94 5.31
C LYS A 155 3.25 1.95 6.82
N GLN A 156 3.06 3.09 7.47
CA GLN A 156 3.14 3.23 8.92
C GLN A 156 2.08 2.37 9.61
N LEU A 157 0.80 2.50 9.23
CA LEU A 157 -0.29 1.64 9.73
C LEU A 157 0.01 0.16 9.53
N ARG A 158 0.53 -0.22 8.35
CA ARG A 158 0.91 -1.61 8.07
C ARG A 158 2.02 -2.10 9.01
N SER A 159 2.98 -1.25 9.33
CA SER A 159 4.06 -1.56 10.27
C SER A 159 3.52 -1.78 11.67
N GLU A 160 2.70 -0.85 12.17
CA GLU A 160 2.07 -0.98 13.49
C GLU A 160 1.19 -2.23 13.59
N LEU A 161 0.40 -2.53 12.55
CA LEU A 161 -0.40 -3.75 12.48
C LEU A 161 0.46 -5.03 12.46
N ASN A 162 1.68 -4.98 11.90
CA ASN A 162 2.59 -6.12 11.95
C ASN A 162 3.13 -6.33 13.36
N THR A 163 3.55 -5.25 14.03
CA THR A 163 3.99 -5.27 15.42
C THR A 163 2.88 -5.81 16.32
N ALA A 164 1.65 -5.29 16.20
CA ALA A 164 0.51 -5.79 16.94
C ALA A 164 0.22 -7.26 16.67
N SER A 165 0.31 -7.70 15.41
CA SER A 165 0.14 -9.11 15.06
C SER A 165 1.20 -10.02 15.70
N ALA A 166 2.45 -9.55 15.81
CA ALA A 166 3.55 -10.25 16.45
C ALA A 166 3.33 -10.31 17.96
N ASN A 167 2.91 -9.21 18.60
CA ASN A 167 2.55 -9.18 20.02
C ASN A 167 1.39 -10.15 20.32
N ILE A 168 0.29 -10.10 19.56
CA ILE A 168 -0.82 -11.07 19.71
C ILE A 168 -0.34 -12.52 19.54
N TRP A 169 0.66 -12.77 18.69
CA TRP A 169 1.23 -14.10 18.57
C TRP A 169 2.07 -14.45 19.80
N ALA A 170 2.94 -13.54 20.25
CA ALA A 170 3.76 -13.70 21.43
C ALA A 170 2.87 -13.97 22.65
N GLU A 171 1.96 -13.07 23.03
CA GLU A 171 1.10 -13.26 24.21
C GLU A 171 0.28 -14.56 24.17
N LYS A 172 -0.21 -14.97 22.98
CA LYS A 172 -0.95 -16.24 22.85
C LYS A 172 -0.09 -17.51 22.96
N HIS A 173 1.23 -17.38 22.89
CA HIS A 173 2.19 -18.50 22.90
C HIS A 173 3.32 -18.30 23.92
N ASP A 174 3.34 -17.19 24.64
CA ASP A 174 4.32 -16.89 25.66
C ASP A 174 4.01 -17.75 26.89
N THR A 175 5.09 -18.05 27.58
CA THR A 175 5.18 -18.92 28.73
C THR A 175 4.70 -18.26 30.01
N ASP A 176 4.53 -16.93 29.99
CA ASP A 176 4.16 -16.11 31.16
C ASP A 176 2.64 -15.99 31.36
N GLY A 177 1.84 -16.31 30.33
CA GLY A 177 0.38 -16.40 30.38
C GLY A 177 -0.08 -17.85 30.58
N ASN A 178 -0.98 -18.08 31.55
CA ASN A 178 -1.53 -19.39 31.94
C ASN A 178 -1.56 -20.42 30.79
N GLN A 179 -0.55 -21.30 30.75
CA GLN A 179 -0.55 -22.41 29.81
C GLN A 179 -1.86 -23.17 29.93
N MET A 180 -2.59 -23.29 28.83
CA MET A 180 -3.82 -24.06 28.86
C MET A 180 -3.50 -25.53 29.03
N ALA A 181 -4.21 -26.14 29.96
CA ALA A 181 -4.29 -27.57 30.04
C ALA A 181 -4.75 -28.16 28.70
N THR A 182 -3.91 -28.98 28.08
CA THR A 182 -4.39 -29.88 27.03
C THR A 182 -5.03 -31.08 27.72
N TYR A 183 -6.28 -31.41 27.40
CA TYR A 183 -6.90 -32.61 27.98
C TYR A 183 -6.27 -33.85 27.35
N ARG A 184 -5.47 -34.59 28.12
CA ARG A 184 -4.84 -35.85 27.71
C ARG A 184 -4.82 -36.80 28.90
N LEU A 185 -5.04 -38.10 28.66
CA LEU A 185 -5.09 -39.12 29.74
C LEU A 185 -6.20 -38.89 30.77
N GLY A 186 -7.29 -38.24 30.38
CA GLY A 186 -8.39 -37.92 31.29
C GLY A 186 -8.08 -36.77 32.26
N LYS A 187 -6.93 -36.09 32.11
CA LYS A 187 -6.45 -35.02 32.99
C LYS A 187 -5.96 -33.82 32.19
N ASN A 188 -5.87 -32.70 32.89
CA ASN A 188 -5.30 -31.46 32.38
C ASN A 188 -3.76 -31.58 32.39
N VAL A 189 -3.13 -31.52 31.20
CA VAL A 189 -1.66 -31.51 31.07
C VAL A 189 -1.15 -30.16 30.57
N TYR A 190 -0.08 -29.68 31.20
CA TYR A 190 0.59 -28.40 30.95
C TYR A 190 1.95 -28.67 30.31
N ALA A 191 2.45 -27.77 29.46
CA ALA A 191 3.79 -27.93 28.89
C ALA A 191 4.85 -27.65 29.96
N LYS A 192 5.88 -28.50 30.07
CA LYS A 192 6.95 -28.26 31.04
C LYS A 192 7.68 -26.96 30.72
N ASP A 193 8.04 -26.19 31.75
CA ASP A 193 8.80 -24.94 31.60
C ASP A 193 10.13 -25.16 30.84
N SER A 194 10.72 -26.35 30.99
CA SER A 194 11.93 -26.76 30.24
C SER A 194 11.67 -26.93 28.74
N TYR A 195 10.50 -27.44 28.35
CA TYR A 195 10.12 -27.59 26.94
C TYR A 195 9.83 -26.23 26.31
N THR A 196 9.09 -25.37 27.00
CA THR A 196 8.76 -24.04 26.49
C THR A 196 9.99 -23.14 26.38
N SER A 197 10.90 -23.19 27.36
CA SER A 197 12.19 -22.49 27.29
C SER A 197 13.07 -22.99 26.13
N GLN A 198 13.01 -24.29 25.82
CA GLN A 198 13.71 -24.85 24.66
C GLN A 198 13.13 -24.32 23.34
N LEU A 199 11.80 -24.14 23.25
CA LEU A 199 11.14 -23.59 22.06
C LEU A 199 11.37 -22.08 21.88
N SER A 200 11.51 -21.33 22.96
CA SER A 200 11.78 -19.88 22.91
C SER A 200 13.27 -19.55 22.73
N ASN A 201 14.16 -20.55 22.79
CA ASN A 201 15.60 -20.34 22.61
C ASN A 201 15.91 -19.85 21.18
N PRO A 202 16.45 -18.62 20.99
CA PRO A 202 16.78 -18.09 19.67
C PRO A 202 17.92 -18.85 18.98
N ASN A 203 18.68 -19.65 19.73
CA ASN A 203 19.80 -20.46 19.24
C ASN A 203 19.46 -21.95 19.15
N LEU A 204 18.18 -22.32 19.10
CA LEU A 204 17.76 -23.72 18.93
C LEU A 204 18.38 -24.31 17.65
N THR A 205 19.15 -25.39 17.80
CA THR A 205 19.80 -26.02 16.66
C THR A 205 18.79 -26.79 15.80
N GLY A 206 19.10 -26.95 14.51
CA GLY A 206 18.27 -27.76 13.61
C GLY A 206 18.13 -29.22 14.06
N ALA A 207 19.12 -29.76 14.76
CA ALA A 207 19.07 -31.11 15.31
C ALA A 207 18.04 -31.21 16.46
N GLU A 208 18.03 -30.24 17.37
CA GLU A 208 17.07 -30.18 18.48
C GLU A 208 15.64 -29.97 17.98
N ALA A 209 15.44 -29.03 17.05
CA ALA A 209 14.14 -28.81 16.42
C ALA A 209 13.61 -30.06 15.70
N LYS A 210 14.51 -30.80 15.02
CA LYS A 210 14.17 -32.07 14.35
C LYS A 210 13.83 -33.17 15.35
N ALA A 211 14.51 -33.25 16.49
CA ALA A 211 14.22 -34.21 17.55
C ALA A 211 12.82 -33.98 18.14
N ILE A 212 12.50 -32.74 18.52
CA ILE A 212 11.17 -32.35 19.02
C ILE A 212 10.09 -32.69 17.99
N SER A 213 10.31 -32.34 16.73
CA SER A 213 9.37 -32.63 15.64
C SER A 213 9.17 -34.14 15.42
N SER A 214 10.24 -34.93 15.55
CA SER A 214 10.20 -36.39 15.40
C SER A 214 9.36 -37.03 16.50
N ASP A 215 9.59 -36.63 17.75
CA ASP A 215 8.86 -37.17 18.90
C ASP A 215 7.37 -36.80 18.85
N PHE A 216 7.03 -35.59 18.38
CA PHE A 216 5.62 -35.21 18.18
C PHE A 216 4.95 -36.02 17.07
N ARG A 217 5.65 -36.29 15.95
CA ARG A 217 5.11 -37.17 14.89
C ARG A 217 4.83 -38.58 15.41
N LYS A 218 5.78 -39.17 16.17
CA LYS A 218 5.58 -40.47 16.81
C LYS A 218 4.37 -40.46 17.74
N MET A 219 4.24 -39.42 18.56
CA MET A 219 3.10 -39.28 19.47
C MET A 219 1.75 -39.23 18.74
N LEU A 220 1.66 -38.53 17.60
CA LEU A 220 0.45 -38.48 16.77
C LEU A 220 0.14 -39.84 16.13
N GLU A 221 1.16 -40.53 15.64
CA GLU A 221 1.01 -41.87 15.05
C GLU A 221 0.53 -42.87 16.11
N MET A 222 1.14 -42.88 17.29
CA MET A 222 0.72 -43.72 18.41
C MET A 222 -0.72 -43.43 18.85
N LYS A 223 -1.11 -42.15 18.92
CA LYS A 223 -2.50 -41.75 19.22
C LYS A 223 -3.47 -42.31 18.17
N ARG A 224 -3.13 -42.23 16.89
CA ARG A 224 -3.95 -42.76 15.80
C ARG A 224 -4.08 -44.29 15.92
N THR A 225 -2.97 -44.98 16.12
CA THR A 225 -2.94 -46.45 16.23
C THR A 225 -3.69 -46.95 17.46
N LEU A 226 -3.57 -46.29 18.61
CA LEU A 226 -4.37 -46.58 19.80
C LEU A 226 -5.87 -46.36 19.60
N ALA A 227 -6.26 -45.43 18.73
CA ALA A 227 -7.67 -45.11 18.47
C ALA A 227 -8.31 -46.01 17.40
N THR A 228 -7.56 -46.44 16.39
CA THR A 228 -8.12 -47.12 15.20
C THR A 228 -7.49 -48.48 14.89
N GLY A 229 -6.42 -48.85 15.58
CA GLY A 229 -5.69 -50.09 15.33
C GLY A 229 -6.35 -51.28 16.02
N ASN A 230 -6.30 -52.44 15.37
CA ASN A 230 -6.65 -53.70 15.99
C ASN A 230 -5.38 -54.32 16.62
N LEU A 231 -5.09 -53.95 17.86
CA LEU A 231 -3.91 -54.41 18.60
C LEU A 231 -4.30 -55.47 19.63
N SER A 232 -3.36 -56.35 19.96
CA SER A 232 -3.48 -57.18 21.15
C SER A 232 -3.48 -56.30 22.40
N GLU A 233 -4.07 -56.79 23.51
CA GLU A 233 -4.06 -56.06 24.78
C GLU A 233 -2.63 -55.71 25.24
N ALA A 234 -1.69 -56.64 25.03
CA ALA A 234 -0.28 -56.45 25.37
C ALA A 234 0.37 -55.34 24.53
N ASP A 235 0.11 -55.31 23.22
CA ASP A 235 0.65 -54.27 22.33
C ASP A 235 0.00 -52.91 22.59
N GLN A 236 -1.30 -52.89 22.90
CA GLN A 236 -2.02 -51.69 23.28
C GLN A 236 -1.45 -51.09 24.56
N ALA A 237 -1.21 -51.91 25.60
CA ALA A 237 -0.61 -51.46 26.85
C ALA A 237 0.81 -50.90 26.64
N LYS A 238 1.63 -51.59 25.84
CA LYS A 238 2.99 -51.13 25.48
C LYS A 238 2.96 -49.81 24.72
N MET A 239 2.04 -49.67 23.77
CA MET A 239 1.89 -48.45 22.97
C MET A 239 1.36 -47.30 23.82
N GLN A 240 0.44 -47.57 24.74
CA GLN A 240 -0.05 -46.57 25.67
C GLN A 240 1.04 -46.10 26.64
N SER A 241 1.88 -47.01 27.15
CA SER A 241 3.05 -46.64 27.95
C SER A 241 4.00 -45.73 27.17
N GLY A 242 4.41 -46.11 25.96
CA GLY A 242 5.33 -45.30 25.16
C GLY A 242 4.73 -43.94 24.74
N TYR A 243 3.42 -43.87 24.53
CA TYR A 243 2.71 -42.62 24.29
C TYR A 243 2.79 -41.71 25.53
N ASN A 244 2.56 -42.27 26.71
CA ASN A 244 2.64 -41.55 27.98
C ASN A 244 4.06 -41.07 28.28
N ASP A 245 5.08 -41.89 27.99
CA ASP A 245 6.49 -41.51 28.20
C ASP A 245 6.87 -40.31 27.33
N LEU A 246 6.49 -40.33 26.04
CA LEU A 246 6.70 -39.19 25.14
C LEU A 246 5.89 -37.96 25.58
N LEU A 247 4.67 -38.16 26.10
CA LEU A 247 3.84 -37.07 26.56
C LEU A 247 4.42 -36.43 27.83
N ASN A 248 4.84 -37.23 28.80
CA ASN A 248 5.45 -36.78 30.05
C ASN A 248 6.83 -36.14 29.86
N LYS A 249 7.49 -36.39 28.72
CA LYS A 249 8.72 -35.70 28.34
C LYS A 249 8.48 -34.20 28.13
N TYR A 250 7.34 -33.83 27.55
CA TYR A 250 7.03 -32.45 27.16
C TYR A 250 5.96 -31.79 28.02
N PHE A 251 5.12 -32.59 28.67
CA PHE A 251 3.98 -32.13 29.43
C PHE A 251 4.00 -32.71 30.84
N GLU A 252 3.33 -32.05 31.78
CA GLU A 252 3.14 -32.47 33.16
C GLU A 252 1.69 -32.24 33.60
N VAL A 253 1.24 -33.01 34.58
CA VAL A 253 -0.05 -32.75 35.23
C VAL A 253 0.24 -31.81 36.40
N ARG A 254 -0.43 -30.66 36.45
CA ARG A 254 -0.44 -29.76 37.61
C ARG A 254 -1.77 -29.89 38.34
#